data_AF-A0A958QCV7-F1
#
_entry.id   AF-A0A958QCV7-F1
#
_cell.length_a   1.000
_cell.length_b   1.000
_cell.length_c   1.000
_cell.angle_alpha   90.00
_cell.angle_beta   90.00
_cell.angle_gamma   90.00
#
_symmetry.space_group_name_H-M   'P 1'
#
loop_
_entity.id
_entity.type
_entity.pdbx_description
1 polymer ?
#
loop_
_entity_poly.entity_id
_entity_poly.type
_entity_poly.pdbx_seq_one_letter_code
_entity_poly.pdbx_strand_id
1 'polypeptide(L)'
;MKPRDRSRVTQVMRRDSLASKGAGDTTDQIRLMVENGEEPKKIYGAIVECCMNTPGAIGAAIFVPSERAHDQLEVAGFAGEVEIEPNLDVSSESAGRLALQLTGKHYHRSIKGNTVYFDIICLGAPIGSIAVVAPDGLNEDSCHKLGELAYQTSIVFERQRLSGRL
;
A
#
# COMPACT_ATOMS: atom_id res chain seq x y z
N MET A 1 21.40 25.28 -32.78
CA MET A 1 20.10 24.87 -32.20
C MET A 1 20.36 24.38 -30.78
N LYS A 2 19.77 25.00 -29.75
CA LYS A 2 19.91 24.56 -28.35
C LYS A 2 18.81 23.53 -28.04
N PRO A 3 19.10 22.43 -27.32
CA PRO A 3 18.07 21.49 -26.91
C PRO A 3 17.20 22.11 -25.81
N ARG A 4 15.88 22.05 -26.01
CA ARG A 4 14.89 22.45 -25.00
C ARG A 4 14.80 21.33 -23.97
N ASP A 5 15.23 21.66 -22.76
CA ASP A 5 14.99 20.87 -21.56
C ASP A 5 13.47 20.70 -21.37
N ARG A 6 13.01 19.45 -21.35
CA ARG A 6 11.62 19.06 -21.10
C ARG A 6 11.56 18.27 -19.80
N SER A 7 11.95 18.90 -18.70
CA SER A 7 11.61 18.42 -17.37
C SER A 7 10.11 18.63 -17.14
N ARG A 8 9.33 17.56 -17.29
CA ARG A 8 7.93 17.53 -16.84
C ARG A 8 7.95 17.52 -15.31
N VAL A 9 7.61 18.67 -14.74
CA VAL A 9 7.31 18.84 -13.31
C VAL A 9 6.13 17.92 -12.96
N THR A 10 6.39 16.79 -12.30
CA THR A 10 5.36 16.03 -11.59
C THR A 10 4.97 16.85 -10.37
N GLN A 11 3.93 17.67 -10.52
CA GLN A 11 3.39 18.46 -9.41
C GLN A 11 2.64 17.51 -8.48
N VAL A 12 3.33 17.07 -7.43
CA VAL A 12 2.75 16.29 -6.32
C VAL A 12 1.83 17.23 -5.55
N MET A 13 0.52 17.09 -5.75
CA MET A 13 -0.46 17.85 -4.98
C MET A 13 -0.47 17.32 -3.55
N ARG A 14 0.08 18.10 -2.61
CA ARG A 14 -0.18 17.95 -1.18
C ARG A 14 -1.66 18.20 -0.94
N ARG A 15 -2.40 17.18 -0.48
CA ARG A 15 -3.75 17.36 0.07
C ARG A 15 -3.63 17.44 1.58
N ASP A 16 -4.16 18.51 2.15
CA ASP A 16 -4.31 18.64 3.58
C ASP A 16 -5.24 17.54 4.10
N SER A 17 -4.77 16.86 5.15
CA SER A 17 -5.45 15.74 5.82
C SER A 17 -6.80 16.22 6.37
N LEU A 18 -7.89 15.70 5.81
CA LEU A 18 -9.23 15.79 6.40
C LEU A 18 -9.34 14.75 7.52
N ALA A 19 -8.52 14.91 8.56
CA ALA A 19 -8.60 14.10 9.77
C ALA A 19 -9.91 14.40 10.52
N SER A 20 -11.00 13.72 10.13
CA SER A 20 -12.16 13.59 10.98
C SER A 20 -11.78 12.62 12.09
N LYS A 21 -11.50 13.16 13.28
CA LYS A 21 -11.42 12.40 14.53
C LYS A 21 -12.81 11.85 14.85
N GLY A 22 -13.14 10.71 14.26
CA GLY A 22 -14.38 9.97 14.49
C GLY A 22 -14.08 8.47 14.40
N ALA A 23 -13.96 7.83 15.56
CA ALA A 23 -13.54 6.46 15.75
C ALA A 23 -14.66 5.43 15.43
N GLY A 24 -15.03 5.36 14.15
CA GLY A 24 -15.73 4.21 13.57
C GLY A 24 -14.76 3.49 12.64
N ASP A 25 -14.66 2.17 12.77
CA ASP A 25 -13.56 1.35 12.25
C ASP A 25 -13.19 1.68 10.79
N THR A 26 -12.01 2.25 10.60
CA THR A 26 -11.60 2.79 9.29
C THR A 26 -11.45 1.69 8.25
N THR A 27 -11.19 0.44 8.67
CA THR A 27 -11.11 -0.75 7.80
C THR A 27 -12.48 -1.14 7.21
N ASP A 28 -13.56 -1.05 7.99
CA ASP A 28 -14.93 -1.29 7.51
C ASP A 28 -15.34 -0.25 6.46
N GLN A 29 -14.93 1.01 6.66
CA GLN A 29 -15.15 2.04 5.64
C GLN A 29 -14.42 1.72 4.33
N ILE A 30 -13.16 1.26 4.39
CA ILE A 30 -12.43 0.79 3.20
C ILE A 30 -13.18 -0.35 2.52
N ARG A 31 -13.65 -1.34 3.29
CA ARG A 31 -14.43 -2.47 2.75
C ARG A 31 -15.67 -1.99 2.01
N LEU A 32 -16.44 -1.05 2.60
CA LEU A 32 -17.61 -0.46 1.96
C LEU A 32 -17.26 0.29 0.67
N MET A 33 -16.15 1.03 0.63
CA MET A 33 -15.69 1.70 -0.59
C MET A 33 -15.36 0.69 -1.70
N VAL A 34 -14.71 -0.42 -1.35
CA VAL A 34 -14.41 -1.52 -2.28
C VAL A 34 -15.70 -2.16 -2.82
N GLU A 35 -16.64 -2.47 -1.93
CA GLU A 35 -17.93 -3.08 -2.28
C GLU A 35 -18.76 -2.19 -3.21
N ASN A 36 -18.83 -0.88 -2.91
CA ASN A 36 -19.53 0.12 -3.71
C ASN A 36 -18.85 0.41 -5.06
N GLY A 37 -17.64 -0.13 -5.30
CA GLY A 37 -16.91 0.08 -6.55
C GLY A 37 -16.40 1.50 -6.72
N GLU A 38 -16.00 2.16 -5.62
CA GLU A 38 -15.31 3.45 -5.69
C GLU A 38 -14.02 3.36 -6.51
N GLU A 39 -13.55 4.52 -6.98
CA GLU A 39 -12.32 4.58 -7.78
C GLU A 39 -11.09 4.08 -6.99
N PRO A 40 -10.24 3.21 -7.59
CA PRO A 40 -9.06 2.64 -6.91
C PRO A 40 -8.18 3.70 -6.25
N LYS A 41 -7.95 4.83 -6.94
CA LYS A 41 -7.15 5.94 -6.42
C LYS A 41 -7.71 6.54 -5.13
N LYS A 42 -9.03 6.62 -4.99
CA LYS A 42 -9.67 7.09 -3.75
C LYS A 42 -9.47 6.07 -2.63
N ILE A 43 -9.64 4.78 -2.94
CA ILE A 43 -9.48 3.70 -1.96
C ILE A 43 -8.02 3.63 -1.49
N TYR A 44 -7.04 3.66 -2.38
CA TYR A 44 -5.61 3.70 -2.00
C TYR A 44 -5.28 4.92 -1.12
N GLY A 45 -5.82 6.10 -1.45
CA GLY A 45 -5.67 7.28 -0.60
C GLY A 45 -6.22 7.07 0.81
N ALA A 46 -7.42 6.51 0.93
CA ALA A 46 -8.03 6.22 2.22
C ALA A 46 -7.27 5.13 3.00
N ILE A 47 -6.74 4.10 2.32
CA ILE A 47 -5.91 3.07 2.96
C ILE A 47 -4.63 3.70 3.54
N VAL A 48 -3.94 4.54 2.76
CA VAL A 48 -2.74 5.24 3.23
C VAL A 48 -3.05 6.13 4.44
N GLU A 49 -4.19 6.82 4.43
CA GLU A 49 -4.63 7.61 5.58
C GLU A 49 -4.90 6.73 6.82
N CYS A 50 -5.50 5.56 6.63
CA CYS A 50 -5.67 4.57 7.69
C CYS A 50 -4.32 4.08 8.25
N CYS A 51 -3.33 3.87 7.38
CA CYS A 51 -1.97 3.51 7.77
C CYS A 51 -1.34 4.64 8.61
N MET A 52 -1.45 5.90 8.18
CA MET A 52 -0.93 7.05 8.92
C MET A 52 -1.60 7.26 10.29
N ASN A 53 -2.87 6.86 10.43
CA ASN A 53 -3.57 6.90 11.70
C ASN A 53 -3.17 5.75 12.65
N THR A 54 -2.27 4.87 12.24
CA THR A 54 -1.73 3.81 13.09
C THR A 54 -0.75 4.41 14.11
N PRO A 55 -0.88 4.10 15.41
CA PRO A 55 0.05 4.60 16.42
C PRO A 55 1.51 4.29 16.08
N GLY A 56 2.37 5.31 16.12
CA GLY A 56 3.79 5.21 15.80
C GLY A 56 4.14 5.38 14.33
N ALA A 57 3.15 5.43 13.42
CA ALA A 57 3.40 5.69 12.00
C ALA A 57 3.71 7.19 11.75
N ILE A 58 4.80 7.45 11.03
CA ILE A 58 5.20 8.81 10.58
C ILE A 58 5.22 8.94 9.05
N GLY A 59 5.09 7.82 8.34
CA GLY A 59 5.01 7.76 6.89
C GLY A 59 4.37 6.46 6.43
N ALA A 60 3.64 6.49 5.32
CA ALA A 60 3.06 5.32 4.71
C ALA A 60 3.04 5.44 3.19
N ALA A 61 3.25 4.32 2.49
CA ALA A 61 3.12 4.23 1.04
C ALA A 61 2.59 2.87 0.62
N ILE A 62 1.88 2.84 -0.51
CA ILE A 62 1.42 1.63 -1.18
C ILE A 62 2.21 1.48 -2.47
N PHE A 63 2.88 0.35 -2.63
CA PHE A 63 3.57 -0.04 -3.85
C PHE A 63 2.80 -1.17 -4.54
N VAL A 64 2.44 -0.97 -5.80
CA VAL A 64 1.75 -1.95 -6.66
C VAL A 64 2.47 -2.08 -8.00
N PRO A 65 2.27 -3.15 -8.78
CA PRO A 65 2.85 -3.27 -10.11
C PRO A 65 2.49 -2.09 -11.00
N SER A 66 3.46 -1.57 -11.75
CA SER A 66 3.24 -0.47 -12.69
C SER A 66 2.54 -0.95 -13.96
N GLU A 67 1.61 -0.11 -14.43
CA GLU A 67 0.94 -0.28 -15.73
C GLU A 67 1.93 -0.16 -16.91
N ARG A 68 2.97 0.68 -16.75
CA ARG A 68 3.83 1.11 -17.87
C ARG A 68 5.11 0.31 -18.01
N ALA A 69 5.57 -0.28 -16.92
CA ALA A 69 6.84 -0.99 -16.88
C ALA A 69 6.63 -2.35 -16.22
N HIS A 70 6.76 -3.40 -17.04
CA HIS A 70 6.82 -4.77 -16.55
C HIS A 70 7.94 -4.88 -15.51
N ASP A 71 7.65 -5.54 -14.39
CA ASP A 71 8.56 -5.78 -13.27
C ASP A 71 8.97 -4.55 -12.44
N GLN A 72 8.26 -3.42 -12.58
CA GLN A 72 8.44 -2.26 -11.70
C GLN A 72 7.26 -2.08 -10.76
N LEU A 73 7.55 -1.65 -9.54
CA LEU A 73 6.55 -1.19 -8.59
C LEU A 73 6.40 0.33 -8.70
N GLU A 74 5.17 0.82 -8.67
CA GLU A 74 4.83 2.23 -8.60
C GLU A 74 4.10 2.57 -7.31
N VAL A 75 4.16 3.85 -6.92
CA VAL A 75 3.49 4.36 -5.73
C VAL A 75 2.03 4.66 -6.06
N ALA A 76 1.12 3.82 -5.57
CA ALA A 76 -0.33 4.01 -5.71
C ALA A 76 -0.87 5.10 -4.78
N GLY A 77 -0.22 5.31 -3.63
CA GLY A 77 -0.55 6.34 -2.66
C GLY A 77 0.57 6.51 -1.65
N PHE A 78 0.71 7.71 -1.09
CA PHE A 78 1.69 8.02 -0.05
C PHE A 78 1.18 9.12 0.89
N ALA A 79 1.66 9.10 2.14
CA ALA A 79 1.47 10.16 3.11
C ALA A 79 2.63 10.19 4.12
N GLY A 80 2.83 11.35 4.74
CA GLY A 80 3.93 11.59 5.69
C GLY A 80 5.23 12.08 5.05
N GLU A 81 6.25 12.27 5.87
CA GLU A 81 7.52 12.91 5.50
C GLU A 81 8.69 11.95 5.66
N VAL A 82 8.79 10.93 4.79
CA VAL A 82 9.95 10.03 4.77
C VAL A 82 10.19 9.50 3.35
N GLU A 83 11.47 9.33 2.97
CA GLU A 83 11.86 8.56 1.79
C GLU A 83 11.56 7.08 2.03
N ILE A 84 10.47 6.60 1.43
CA ILE A 84 10.09 5.18 1.49
C ILE A 84 10.54 4.52 0.19
N GLU A 85 11.46 3.57 0.30
CA GLU A 85 11.86 2.73 -0.82
C GLU A 85 10.92 1.52 -0.97
N PRO A 86 10.65 1.07 -2.21
CA PRO A 86 9.92 -0.18 -2.42
C PRO A 86 10.70 -1.35 -1.83
N ASN A 87 10.00 -2.34 -1.30
CA ASN A 87 10.61 -3.61 -0.96
C ASN A 87 10.87 -4.40 -2.25
N LEU A 88 12.13 -4.52 -2.66
CA LEU A 88 12.54 -5.26 -3.87
C LEU A 88 12.75 -6.75 -3.60
N ASP A 89 12.66 -7.21 -2.35
CA ASP A 89 12.79 -8.64 -1.98
C ASP A 89 11.55 -9.46 -2.34
N VAL A 90 10.58 -8.88 -3.07
CA VAL A 90 9.47 -9.57 -3.74
C VAL A 90 10.01 -10.39 -4.93
N SER A 91 10.95 -11.29 -4.65
CA SER A 91 11.49 -12.24 -5.61
C SER A 91 10.60 -13.48 -5.67
N SER A 92 10.34 -13.93 -6.90
CA SER A 92 9.43 -15.02 -7.27
C SER A 92 9.68 -16.35 -6.55
N GLU A 93 10.87 -16.57 -5.97
CA GLU A 93 11.20 -17.82 -5.27
C GLU A 93 10.54 -17.93 -3.89
N SER A 94 10.25 -16.81 -3.21
CA SER A 94 9.58 -16.80 -1.91
C SER A 94 8.06 -16.95 -2.04
N ALA A 95 7.50 -16.56 -3.19
CA ALA A 95 6.08 -16.53 -3.48
C ALA A 95 5.42 -17.92 -3.40
N GLY A 96 6.08 -18.96 -3.92
CA GLY A 96 5.53 -20.32 -3.96
C GLY A 96 5.42 -21.02 -2.60
N ARG A 97 6.24 -20.63 -1.62
CA ARG A 97 6.22 -21.21 -0.26
C ARG A 97 5.25 -20.51 0.68
N LEU A 98 4.98 -19.22 0.48
CA LEU A 98 4.11 -18.42 1.35
C LEU A 98 2.62 -18.73 1.15
N ALA A 99 2.19 -19.11 -0.05
CA ALA A 99 0.78 -19.42 -0.34
C ALA A 99 0.20 -20.59 0.47
N LEU A 100 1.03 -21.54 0.92
CA LEU A 100 0.59 -22.75 1.63
C LEU A 100 0.51 -22.60 3.16
N GLN A 101 1.11 -21.56 3.75
CA GLN A 101 1.16 -21.34 5.21
C GLN A 101 0.09 -20.36 5.74
N LEU A 102 -0.71 -19.75 4.86
CA LEU A 102 -1.65 -18.68 5.17
C LEU A 102 -3.02 -19.16 5.71
N THR A 103 -3.07 -20.22 6.52
CA THR A 103 -4.32 -20.69 7.16
C THR A 103 -4.49 -20.19 8.60
N GLY A 104 -3.67 -19.26 9.09
CA GLY A 104 -3.81 -18.77 10.47
C GLY A 104 -3.34 -17.35 10.81
N LYS A 105 -2.46 -16.72 10.02
CA LYS A 105 -2.05 -15.31 10.18
C LYS A 105 -1.74 -14.73 8.78
N HIS A 106 -2.63 -13.89 8.24
CA HIS A 106 -2.81 -13.70 6.79
C HIS A 106 -1.96 -12.62 6.11
N TYR A 107 -0.77 -12.29 6.62
CA TYR A 107 0.11 -11.34 5.94
C TYR A 107 1.58 -11.65 6.20
N HIS A 108 2.41 -11.49 5.16
CA HIS A 108 3.86 -11.52 5.31
C HIS A 108 4.33 -10.12 5.69
N ARG A 109 5.23 -10.05 6.68
CA ARG A 109 5.82 -8.82 7.18
C ARG A 109 7.34 -8.90 7.10
N SER A 110 7.96 -7.85 6.60
CA SER A 110 9.41 -7.64 6.67
C SER A 110 9.73 -6.27 7.26
N ILE A 111 10.96 -6.09 7.76
CA ILE A 111 11.41 -4.84 8.40
C ILE A 111 12.76 -4.47 7.78
N LYS A 112 12.86 -3.25 7.25
CA LYS A 112 14.12 -2.67 6.74
C LYS A 112 14.29 -1.28 7.35
N GLY A 113 15.27 -1.13 8.24
CA GLY A 113 15.44 0.08 9.03
C GLY A 113 14.19 0.39 9.87
N ASN A 114 13.67 1.61 9.75
CA ASN A 114 12.47 2.06 10.46
C ASN A 114 11.16 1.74 9.70
N THR A 115 11.25 1.03 8.58
CA THR A 115 10.11 0.74 7.72
C THR A 115 9.67 -0.70 7.88
N VAL A 116 8.38 -0.87 8.16
CA VAL A 116 7.69 -2.16 8.21
C VAL A 116 6.91 -2.33 6.92
N TYR A 117 7.15 -3.44 6.23
CA TYR A 117 6.46 -3.78 4.99
C TYR A 117 5.46 -4.90 5.24
N PHE A 118 4.29 -4.77 4.63
CA PHE A 118 3.22 -5.75 4.61
C PHE A 118 2.95 -6.14 3.16
N ASP A 119 3.12 -7.41 2.83
CA ASP A 119 2.96 -7.87 1.46
C ASP A 119 1.50 -7.77 1.01
N ILE A 120 1.31 -7.24 -0.18
CA ILE A 120 0.04 -7.27 -0.89
C ILE A 120 0.04 -8.55 -1.72
N ILE A 121 -0.83 -9.49 -1.36
CA ILE A 121 -0.90 -10.81 -2.01
C ILE A 121 -2.14 -10.87 -2.89
N CYS A 122 -1.94 -11.14 -4.18
CA CYS A 122 -3.01 -11.41 -5.13
C CYS A 122 -2.85 -12.83 -5.69
N LEU A 123 -3.91 -13.64 -5.63
CA LEU A 123 -3.93 -15.03 -6.12
C LEU A 123 -2.76 -15.91 -5.62
N GLY A 124 -2.32 -15.68 -4.38
CA GLY A 124 -1.22 -16.42 -3.76
C GLY A 124 0.18 -15.94 -4.13
N ALA A 125 0.32 -14.89 -4.95
CA ALA A 125 1.60 -14.26 -5.27
C ALA A 125 1.69 -12.86 -4.63
N PRO A 126 2.82 -12.51 -3.99
CA PRO A 126 3.08 -11.14 -3.57
C PRO A 126 3.26 -10.27 -4.82
N ILE A 127 2.47 -9.20 -4.91
CA ILE A 127 2.46 -8.27 -6.04
C ILE A 127 3.02 -6.90 -5.68
N GLY A 128 3.15 -6.60 -4.39
CA GLY A 128 3.53 -5.29 -3.90
C GLY A 128 3.58 -5.26 -2.39
N SER A 129 3.64 -4.07 -1.80
CA SER A 129 3.67 -3.92 -0.35
C SER A 129 3.03 -2.61 0.11
N ILE A 130 2.45 -2.64 1.31
CA ILE A 130 2.25 -1.45 2.13
C ILE A 130 3.50 -1.26 2.97
N ALA A 131 4.12 -0.09 2.85
CA ALA A 131 5.26 0.30 3.65
C ALA A 131 4.81 1.33 4.68
N VAL A 132 5.16 1.11 5.95
CA VAL A 132 4.85 2.01 7.07
C VAL A 132 6.13 2.32 7.82
N VAL A 133 6.48 3.60 7.93
CA VAL A 133 7.61 4.05 8.72
C VAL A 133 7.17 4.24 10.15
N ALA A 134 7.76 3.46 11.06
CA ALA A 134 7.47 3.47 12.48
C ALA A 134 8.78 3.32 13.28
N PRO A 135 9.46 4.43 13.64
CA PRO A 135 10.75 4.41 14.33
C PRO A 135 10.72 3.65 15.65
N ASP A 136 9.62 3.74 16.38
CA ASP A 136 9.42 3.07 17.67
C ASP A 136 8.81 1.66 17.51
N GLY A 137 8.64 1.20 16.27
CA GLY A 137 7.98 -0.05 15.93
C GLY A 137 6.45 0.04 15.94
N LEU A 138 5.81 -1.11 15.72
CA LEU A 138 4.36 -1.26 15.67
C LEU A 138 3.92 -2.36 16.66
N ASN A 139 2.83 -2.11 17.38
CA ASN A 139 2.23 -3.12 18.25
C ASN A 139 1.46 -4.20 17.44
N GLU A 140 1.05 -5.29 18.09
CA GLU A 140 0.40 -6.42 17.41
C GLU A 140 -0.93 -6.03 16.76
N ASP A 141 -1.76 -5.22 17.43
CA ASP A 141 -3.03 -4.74 16.90
C ASP A 141 -2.84 -3.89 15.63
N SER A 142 -1.83 -3.03 15.63
CA SER A 142 -1.43 -2.23 14.47
C SER A 142 -0.98 -3.10 13.31
N CYS A 143 -0.19 -4.14 13.60
CA CYS A 143 0.23 -5.09 12.58
C CYS A 143 -0.96 -5.85 12.00
N HIS A 144 -1.90 -6.29 12.84
CA HIS A 144 -3.12 -6.96 12.40
C HIS A 144 -3.94 -6.07 11.46
N LYS A 145 -4.21 -4.83 11.89
CA LYS A 145 -4.92 -3.83 11.08
C LYS A 145 -4.24 -3.57 9.74
N LEU A 146 -2.93 -3.37 9.73
CA LEU A 146 -2.17 -3.12 8.50
C LEU A 146 -2.18 -4.35 7.57
N GLY A 147 -2.20 -5.56 8.12
CA GLY A 147 -2.41 -6.79 7.36
C GLY A 147 -3.77 -6.85 6.67
N GLU A 148 -4.84 -6.47 7.37
CA GLU A 148 -6.18 -6.36 6.75
C GLU A 148 -6.22 -5.31 5.63
N LEU A 149 -5.55 -4.18 5.82
CA LEU A 149 -5.43 -3.14 4.80
C LEU A 149 -4.64 -3.64 3.57
N ALA A 150 -3.58 -4.43 3.77
CA ALA A 150 -2.83 -5.06 2.67
C ALA A 150 -3.72 -6.02 1.88
N TYR A 151 -4.57 -6.79 2.56
CA TYR A 151 -5.58 -7.63 1.92
C TYR A 151 -6.62 -6.82 1.14
N GLN A 152 -7.17 -5.73 1.70
CA GLN A 152 -8.09 -4.86 0.95
C GLN A 152 -7.41 -4.25 -0.29
N THR A 153 -6.13 -3.89 -0.17
CA THR A 153 -5.33 -3.35 -1.28
C THR A 153 -5.22 -4.37 -2.42
N SER A 154 -5.09 -5.67 -2.13
CA SER A 154 -5.03 -6.70 -3.17
C SER A 154 -6.36 -6.88 -3.90
N ILE A 155 -7.49 -6.77 -3.20
CA ILE A 155 -8.82 -6.78 -3.82
C ILE A 155 -8.99 -5.58 -4.75
N VAL A 156 -8.58 -4.39 -4.32
CA VAL A 156 -8.66 -3.17 -5.15
C VAL A 156 -7.83 -3.32 -6.43
N PHE A 157 -6.59 -3.81 -6.29
CA PHE A 157 -5.71 -4.06 -7.42
C PHE A 157 -6.33 -5.06 -8.41
N GLU A 158 -6.85 -6.19 -7.92
CA GLU A 158 -7.43 -7.21 -8.78
C GLU A 158 -8.68 -6.69 -9.51
N ARG A 159 -9.52 -5.90 -8.84
CA ARG A 159 -10.68 -5.25 -9.48
C ARG A 159 -10.26 -4.28 -10.58
N GLN A 160 -9.22 -3.46 -10.32
CA GLN A 160 -8.69 -2.55 -11.33
C GLN A 160 -8.19 -3.32 -12.55
N ARG A 161 -7.44 -4.41 -12.32
CA ARG A 161 -6.95 -5.32 -13.37
C ARG A 161 -8.07 -5.90 -14.22
N LEU A 162 -9.09 -6.47 -13.58
CA LEU A 162 -10.22 -7.11 -14.27
C LEU A 162 -11.09 -6.09 -15.04
N SER A 163 -11.15 -4.84 -14.57
CA SER A 163 -11.88 -3.78 -15.27
C SER A 163 -11.19 -3.26 -16.55
N GLY A 164 -9.97 -3.74 -16.85
CA GLY A 164 -9.17 -3.26 -17.98
C GLY A 164 -8.68 -1.81 -17.79
N ARG A 165 -8.58 -1.36 -16.54
CA ARG A 165 -8.09 -0.03 -16.16
C ARG A 165 -6.70 -0.10 -15.50
N LEU A 166 -5.90 -1.08 -15.94
CA LEU A 166 -4.45 -1.13 -15.74
C LEU A 166 -3.76 -0.91 -17.10
#